data_AF-A0A194X347-F1
#
_entry.id   AF-A0A194X347-F1
#
_cell.length_a   1.000
_cell.length_b   1.000
_cell.length_c   1.000
_cell.angle_alpha   90.00
_cell.angle_beta   90.00
_cell.angle_gamma   90.00
#
_symmetry.space_group_name_H-M   'P 1'
#
loop_
_entity.id
_entity.type
_entity.pdbx_description
1 polymer ?
#
loop_
_entity_poly.entity_id
_entity_poly.type
_entity_poly.pdbx_seq_one_letter_code
_entity_poly.pdbx_strand_id
1 'polypeptide(L)'
;MGDPFVYLAEWQVLLCTSCGYCLRPGRDVWVRHLRQAPHLLRGASLKALVELFASYVLRAAEAEPGQLPTEVISGLRLLNGFQCLTCSAYLTRDYKAMQRHVSKAHQQKPALHEKSPLWREYKLQTFFAENRWVRYFVVSGATGAIDASTKSLDSGEADFFRQLDEDAVTAEEDAKAEANIVHGFDSHRSAVVPWLRRTGIEEHTWGLKKDEMHASFLAPRNADDEPELFLMLEVMDEIFTEAHS
;
A
#
# COMPACT_ATOMS: atom_id res chain seq x y z
N MET A 1 35.73 -10.93 7.25
CA MET A 1 34.29 -10.68 7.49
C MET A 1 34.21 -9.29 8.08
N GLY A 2 33.73 -8.31 7.32
CA GLY A 2 33.70 -6.92 7.77
C GLY A 2 32.67 -6.71 8.86
N ASP A 3 32.96 -5.81 9.79
CA ASP A 3 32.00 -5.44 10.83
C ASP A 3 30.73 -4.86 10.18
N PRO A 4 29.52 -5.31 10.58
CA PRO A 4 28.27 -4.87 9.96
C PRO A 4 27.88 -3.43 10.30
N PHE A 5 28.70 -2.73 11.08
CA PHE A 5 28.43 -1.38 11.57
C PHE A 5 29.54 -0.42 11.14
N VAL A 6 29.16 0.65 10.45
CA VAL A 6 30.08 1.68 9.94
C VAL A 6 29.69 3.02 10.51
N TYR A 7 30.62 3.69 11.20
CA TYR A 7 30.41 5.05 11.66
C TYR A 7 30.85 6.04 10.57
N LEU A 8 29.91 6.85 10.09
CA LEU A 8 30.14 7.86 9.09
C LEU A 8 30.26 9.22 9.79
N ALA A 9 31.50 9.59 10.13
CA ALA A 9 31.79 10.79 10.93
C ALA A 9 31.34 12.11 10.27
N GLU A 10 31.39 12.19 8.93
CA GLU A 10 30.98 13.37 8.17
C GLU A 10 29.51 13.74 8.40
N TRP A 11 28.64 12.73 8.45
CA TRP A 11 27.21 12.94 8.73
C TRP A 11 26.82 12.62 10.17
N GLN A 12 27.78 12.18 10.99
CA GLN A 12 27.60 11.77 12.39
C GLN A 12 26.50 10.71 12.53
N VAL A 13 26.49 9.72 11.62
CA VAL A 13 25.50 8.63 11.61
C VAL A 13 26.18 7.28 11.73
N LEU A 14 25.48 6.33 12.35
CA LEU A 14 25.92 4.94 12.47
C LEU A 14 25.13 4.06 11.51
N LEU A 15 25.77 3.56 10.47
CA LEU A 15 25.16 2.68 9.46
C LEU A 15 25.22 1.22 9.91
N CYS A 16 24.10 0.52 9.84
CA CYS A 16 24.07 -0.94 9.81
C CYS A 16 23.99 -1.43 8.36
N THR A 17 25.07 -2.01 7.84
CA THR A 17 25.16 -2.48 6.45
C THR A 17 24.28 -3.70 6.19
N SER A 18 24.06 -4.55 7.21
CA SER A 18 23.16 -5.71 7.09
C SER A 18 21.70 -5.30 6.97
N CYS A 19 21.31 -4.22 7.63
CA CYS A 19 19.93 -3.73 7.65
C CYS A 19 19.64 -2.64 6.62
N GLY A 20 20.69 -1.99 6.10
CA GLY A 20 20.57 -0.98 5.05
C GLY A 20 20.08 0.39 5.53
N TYR A 21 20.17 0.69 6.82
CA TYR A 21 19.75 1.97 7.42
C TYR A 21 20.65 2.37 8.60
N CYS A 22 20.62 3.66 8.95
CA CYS A 22 21.33 4.20 10.08
C CYS A 22 20.56 4.07 11.39
N LEU A 23 21.28 3.77 12.47
CA LEU A 23 20.76 3.69 13.82
C LEU A 23 20.70 5.08 14.43
N ARG A 24 19.56 5.42 15.03
CA ARG A 24 19.41 6.65 15.79
C ARG A 24 20.22 6.59 17.08
N PRO A 25 20.68 7.74 17.61
CA PRO A 25 21.27 7.76 18.94
C PRO A 25 20.27 7.28 19.99
N GLY A 26 20.69 6.36 20.86
CA GLY A 26 19.86 5.84 21.95
C GLY A 26 20.24 4.42 22.32
N ARG A 27 20.65 4.21 23.56
CA ARG A 27 21.07 2.87 24.04
C ARG A 27 19.93 1.86 23.94
N ASP A 28 18.70 2.27 24.24
CA ASP A 28 17.49 1.47 24.10
C ASP A 28 17.22 1.09 22.64
N VAL A 29 17.39 2.04 21.71
CA VAL A 29 17.23 1.84 20.27
C VAL A 29 18.24 0.82 19.76
N TRP A 30 19.51 0.96 20.13
CA TRP A 30 20.58 0.04 19.74
C TRP A 30 20.36 -1.36 20.31
N VAL A 31 20.03 -1.47 21.61
CA VAL A 31 19.76 -2.76 22.24
C VAL A 31 18.60 -3.48 21.56
N ARG A 32 17.51 -2.75 21.25
CA ARG A 32 16.37 -3.32 20.55
C ARG A 32 16.75 -3.81 19.16
N HIS A 33 17.47 -2.99 18.39
CA HIS A 33 17.93 -3.35 17.04
C HIS A 33 18.84 -4.58 17.04
N LEU A 34 19.88 -4.57 17.89
CA LEU A 34 20.89 -5.65 17.94
C LEU A 34 20.30 -6.99 18.40
N ARG A 35 19.20 -6.98 19.16
CA ARG A 35 18.48 -8.20 19.58
C ARG A 35 17.54 -8.76 18.53
N GLN A 36 17.16 -7.97 17.53
CA GLN A 36 16.26 -8.39 16.46
C GLN A 36 17.05 -9.05 15.32
N ALA A 37 16.35 -9.81 14.46
CA ALA A 37 16.94 -10.31 13.22
C ALA A 37 17.37 -9.12 12.33
N PRO A 38 18.53 -9.19 11.66
CA PRO A 38 19.39 -10.37 11.46
C PRO A 38 20.48 -10.57 12.54
N HIS A 39 20.60 -9.71 13.55
CA HIS A 39 21.76 -9.68 14.46
C HIS A 39 21.63 -10.63 15.67
N LEU A 40 20.46 -10.70 16.31
CA LEU A 40 20.17 -11.61 17.44
C LEU A 40 21.23 -11.63 18.57
N LEU A 41 21.94 -10.52 18.78
CA LEU A 41 23.08 -10.43 19.71
C LEU A 41 22.63 -10.37 21.17
N ARG A 42 23.41 -11.01 22.06
CA ARG A 42 23.16 -11.09 23.50
C ARG A 42 24.46 -11.03 24.32
N GLY A 43 24.33 -10.84 25.63
CA GLY A 43 25.44 -10.94 26.57
C GLY A 43 26.56 -9.91 26.35
N ALA A 44 27.81 -10.35 26.46
CA ALA A 44 28.99 -9.48 26.39
C ALA A 44 29.12 -8.75 25.04
N SER A 45 28.85 -9.42 23.92
CA SER A 45 28.95 -8.82 22.58
C SER A 45 27.96 -7.67 22.38
N LEU A 46 26.74 -7.83 22.90
CA LEU A 46 25.73 -6.77 22.90
C LEU A 46 26.21 -5.56 23.73
N LYS A 47 26.74 -5.81 24.92
CA LYS A 47 27.23 -4.76 25.82
C LYS A 47 28.39 -3.99 25.19
N ALA A 48 29.37 -4.70 24.63
CA ALA A 48 30.53 -4.10 23.98
C ALA A 48 30.14 -3.21 22.79
N LEU A 49 29.21 -3.65 21.92
CA LEU A 49 28.76 -2.83 20.80
C LEU A 49 27.97 -1.59 21.25
N VAL A 50 27.12 -1.72 22.26
CA VAL A 50 26.38 -0.58 22.81
C VAL A 50 27.33 0.44 23.44
N GLU A 51 28.40 0.00 24.11
CA GLU A 51 29.45 0.87 24.65
C GLU A 51 30.26 1.52 23.52
N LEU A 52 30.59 0.78 22.47
CA LEU A 52 31.24 1.33 21.28
C LEU A 52 30.39 2.40 20.62
N PHE A 53 29.11 2.14 20.38
CA PHE A 53 28.19 3.11 19.77
C PHE A 53 28.01 4.36 20.63
N ALA A 54 28.04 4.21 21.97
CA ALA A 54 27.98 5.33 22.89
C ALA A 54 29.24 6.22 22.86
N SER A 55 30.36 5.72 22.33
CA SER A 55 31.59 6.50 22.18
C SER A 55 31.56 7.43 20.95
N TYR A 56 30.66 7.18 20.00
CA TYR A 56 30.53 7.99 18.79
C TYR A 56 29.72 9.26 19.03
N VAL A 57 30.14 10.35 18.39
CA VAL A 57 29.39 11.59 18.35
C VAL A 57 28.31 11.47 17.29
N LEU A 58 27.13 10.99 17.69
CA LEU A 58 26.01 10.76 16.79
C LEU A 58 25.06 11.96 16.78
N ARG A 59 24.57 12.31 15.59
CA ARG A 59 23.64 13.41 15.38
C ARG A 59 22.29 13.12 16.05
N ALA A 60 21.79 14.09 16.82
CA ALA A 60 20.42 14.07 17.34
C ALA A 60 19.40 14.01 16.19
N ALA A 61 18.29 13.29 16.38
CA ALA A 61 17.33 13.03 15.31
C ALA A 61 16.76 14.33 14.69
N GLU A 62 16.72 15.40 15.49
CA GLU A 62 16.16 16.72 15.20
C GLU A 62 17.08 17.63 14.40
N ALA A 63 18.37 17.34 14.30
CA ALA A 63 19.32 18.24 13.67
C ALA A 63 19.25 18.16 12.13
N GLU A 64 19.08 19.32 11.48
CA GLU A 64 19.19 19.43 10.03
C GLU A 64 20.60 19.03 9.56
N PRO A 65 20.74 18.13 8.57
CA PRO A 65 21.99 17.97 7.86
C PRO A 65 22.38 19.31 7.24
N GLY A 66 23.60 19.79 7.54
CA GLY A 66 24.14 20.96 6.85
C GLY A 66 24.27 20.70 5.34
N GLN A 67 24.91 19.59 4.97
CA GLN A 67 24.96 19.10 3.58
C GLN A 67 24.52 17.64 3.53
N LEU A 68 23.59 17.35 2.62
CA LEU A 68 23.19 15.99 2.30
C LEU A 68 24.22 15.38 1.33
N PRO A 69 24.48 14.06 1.43
CA PRO A 69 25.35 13.38 0.50
C PRO A 69 24.84 13.53 -0.94
N THR A 70 25.76 13.70 -1.88
CA THR A 70 25.45 13.69 -3.32
C THR A 70 25.91 12.38 -3.99
N GLU A 71 26.83 11.66 -3.35
CA GLU A 71 27.36 10.36 -3.80
C GLU A 71 26.71 9.18 -3.09
N VAL A 72 26.85 7.97 -3.67
CA VAL A 72 26.26 6.74 -3.13
C VAL A 72 27.01 6.33 -1.87
N ILE A 73 26.30 6.26 -0.75
CA ILE A 73 26.85 5.68 0.48
C ILE A 73 26.71 4.16 0.40
N SER A 74 27.84 3.46 0.35
CA SER A 74 27.88 2.00 0.33
C SER A 74 27.24 1.42 1.59
N GLY A 75 26.35 0.43 1.41
CA GLY A 75 25.64 -0.23 2.50
C GLY A 75 24.33 0.44 2.93
N LEU A 76 23.98 1.62 2.42
CA LEU A 76 22.62 2.18 2.54
C LEU A 76 21.72 1.67 1.41
N ARG A 77 20.46 1.40 1.73
CA ARG A 77 19.48 0.93 0.73
C ARG A 77 19.24 2.00 -0.35
N LEU A 78 19.25 1.56 -1.61
CA LEU A 78 18.80 2.37 -2.74
C LEU A 78 17.28 2.26 -2.88
N LEU A 79 16.63 3.40 -3.07
CA LEU A 79 15.19 3.53 -3.21
C LEU A 79 14.88 4.19 -4.55
N ASN A 80 13.85 3.69 -5.24
CA ASN A 80 13.29 4.40 -6.38
C ASN A 80 12.40 5.54 -5.86
N GLY A 81 12.55 6.72 -6.47
CA GLY A 81 11.67 7.84 -6.22
C GLY A 81 11.79 8.92 -7.28
N PHE A 82 11.20 10.06 -6.99
CA PHE A 82 10.98 11.15 -7.92
C PHE A 82 11.52 12.44 -7.33
N GLN A 83 12.20 13.22 -8.17
CA GLN A 83 12.61 14.59 -7.88
C GLN A 83 11.82 15.56 -8.74
N CYS A 84 11.29 16.62 -8.11
CA CYS A 84 10.70 17.70 -8.88
C CYS A 84 11.78 18.51 -9.62
N LEU A 85 11.57 18.78 -10.90
CA LEU A 85 12.49 19.55 -11.74
C LEU A 85 12.32 21.06 -11.54
N THR A 86 11.16 21.50 -11.05
CA THR A 86 10.85 22.91 -10.81
C THR A 86 11.29 23.37 -9.42
N CYS A 87 11.18 22.49 -8.41
CA CYS A 87 11.80 22.71 -7.11
C CYS A 87 12.69 21.52 -6.72
N SER A 88 14.01 21.74 -6.78
CA SER A 88 15.01 20.71 -6.49
C SER A 88 14.94 20.15 -5.06
N ALA A 89 14.21 20.82 -4.17
CA ALA A 89 14.03 20.45 -2.77
C ALA A 89 12.99 19.33 -2.53
N TYR A 90 12.04 19.10 -3.45
CA TYR A 90 10.98 18.12 -3.22
C TYR A 90 11.34 16.74 -3.78
N LEU A 91 11.45 15.76 -2.87
CA LEU A 91 11.76 14.37 -3.15
C LEU A 91 10.71 13.47 -2.52
N THR A 92 10.20 12.49 -3.28
CA THR A 92 9.25 11.50 -2.75
C THR A 92 9.41 10.17 -3.45
N ARG A 93 8.94 9.09 -2.81
CA ARG A 93 8.85 7.76 -3.42
C ARG A 93 7.48 7.48 -4.04
N ASP A 94 6.47 8.23 -3.63
CA ASP A 94 5.09 8.04 -4.08
C ASP A 94 4.81 8.93 -5.30
N TYR A 95 4.48 8.27 -6.40
CA TYR A 95 4.10 8.92 -7.65
C TYR A 95 2.89 9.85 -7.48
N LYS A 96 1.84 9.41 -6.75
CA LYS A 96 0.64 10.23 -6.51
C LYS A 96 0.96 11.45 -5.66
N ALA A 97 1.88 11.31 -4.70
CA ALA A 97 2.37 12.43 -3.92
C ALA A 97 3.16 13.44 -4.76
N MET A 98 3.95 12.97 -5.75
CA MET A 98 4.66 13.85 -6.69
C MET A 98 3.67 14.60 -7.58
N GLN A 99 2.70 13.90 -8.19
CA GLN A 99 1.67 14.54 -9.02
C GLN A 99 0.90 15.63 -8.26
N ARG A 100 0.52 15.34 -7.01
CA ARG A 100 -0.16 16.31 -6.15
C ARG A 100 0.71 17.50 -5.82
N HIS A 101 1.99 17.28 -5.53
CA HIS A 101 2.94 18.35 -5.26
C HIS A 101 3.06 19.27 -6.48
N VAL A 102 3.31 18.72 -7.67
CA VAL A 102 3.50 19.53 -8.88
C VAL A 102 2.23 20.29 -9.26
N SER A 103 1.07 19.66 -9.11
CA SER A 103 -0.20 20.34 -9.35
C SER A 103 -0.46 21.49 -8.36
N LYS A 104 -0.14 21.33 -7.08
CA LYS A 104 -0.35 22.37 -6.06
C LYS A 104 0.72 23.46 -6.05
N ALA A 105 1.99 23.07 -6.08
CA ALA A 105 3.14 23.97 -5.93
C ALA A 105 3.53 24.65 -7.25
N HIS A 106 3.28 24.00 -8.39
CA HIS A 106 3.66 24.50 -9.71
C HIS A 106 2.48 24.69 -10.67
N GLN A 107 1.25 24.53 -10.18
CA GLN A 107 0.01 24.77 -10.93
C GLN A 107 -0.08 23.99 -12.26
N GLN A 108 0.60 22.85 -12.34
CA GLN A 108 0.52 22.01 -13.53
C GLN A 108 -0.82 21.25 -13.55
N LYS A 109 -1.46 21.25 -14.72
CA LYS A 109 -2.70 20.49 -14.92
C LYS A 109 -2.37 18.99 -15.00
N PRO A 110 -3.15 18.13 -14.33
CA PRO A 110 -2.94 16.67 -14.35
C PRO A 110 -2.88 16.06 -15.75
N ALA A 111 -3.64 16.58 -16.71
CA ALA A 111 -3.64 16.10 -18.10
C ALA A 111 -2.30 16.29 -18.84
N LEU A 112 -1.41 17.16 -18.33
CA LEU A 112 -0.09 17.41 -18.92
C LEU A 112 1.01 16.52 -18.32
N HIS A 113 0.71 15.79 -17.24
CA HIS A 113 1.66 14.95 -16.52
C HIS A 113 2.21 13.80 -17.38
N GLU A 114 1.39 13.20 -18.23
CA GLU A 114 1.81 12.09 -19.10
C GLU A 114 2.70 12.54 -20.26
N LYS A 115 2.48 13.76 -20.76
CA LYS A 115 3.20 14.29 -21.94
C LYS A 115 4.46 15.05 -21.57
N SER A 116 4.46 15.72 -20.41
CA SER A 116 5.56 16.54 -19.95
C SER A 116 5.60 16.54 -18.42
N PRO A 117 6.08 15.44 -17.80
CA PRO A 117 6.23 15.39 -16.35
C PRO A 117 7.30 16.39 -15.88
N LEU A 118 6.95 17.25 -14.92
CA LEU A 118 7.91 18.17 -14.27
C LEU A 118 8.69 17.50 -13.12
N TRP A 119 8.92 16.20 -13.25
CA TRP A 119 9.71 15.42 -12.33
C TRP A 119 10.54 14.39 -13.10
N ARG A 120 11.60 13.90 -12.45
CA ARG A 120 12.45 12.85 -12.98
C ARG A 120 12.57 11.74 -11.96
N GLU A 121 12.61 10.51 -12.44
CA GLU A 121 12.95 9.35 -11.62
C GLU A 121 14.43 9.38 -11.23
N TYR A 122 14.69 9.19 -9.94
CA TYR A 122 16.03 9.15 -9.38
C TYR A 122 16.18 8.02 -8.37
N LYS A 123 17.43 7.60 -8.19
CA LYS A 123 17.82 6.76 -7.06
C LYS A 123 18.01 7.66 -5.84
N LEU A 124 17.24 7.35 -4.80
CA LEU A 124 17.24 8.05 -3.53
C LEU A 124 17.87 7.17 -2.47
N GLN A 125 18.57 7.77 -1.51
CA GLN A 125 18.94 7.14 -0.25
C GLN A 125 18.33 7.94 0.91
N THR A 126 18.19 7.29 2.06
CA THR A 126 17.79 7.92 3.32
C THR A 126 18.61 7.31 4.44
N PHE A 127 18.98 8.13 5.43
CA PHE A 127 19.65 7.63 6.63
C PHE A 127 18.69 6.85 7.52
N PHE A 128 17.48 7.35 7.71
CA PHE A 128 16.50 6.78 8.65
C PHE A 128 15.26 6.29 7.92
N ALA A 129 14.66 5.21 8.44
CA ALA A 129 13.46 4.59 7.87
C ALA A 129 12.15 5.01 8.57
N GLU A 130 12.22 5.71 9.71
CA GLU A 130 11.04 6.12 10.48
C GLU A 130 10.43 7.41 9.93
N ASN A 131 9.13 7.40 9.65
CA ASN A 131 8.37 8.40 8.89
C ASN A 131 8.65 9.88 9.23
N ARG A 132 8.91 10.23 10.50
CA ARG A 132 9.17 11.63 10.91
C ARG A 132 10.58 12.13 10.57
N TRP A 133 11.51 11.20 10.31
CA TRP A 133 12.93 11.47 10.17
C TRP A 133 13.46 11.05 8.79
N VAL A 134 12.59 10.56 7.91
CA VAL A 134 12.96 10.19 6.55
C VAL A 134 13.30 11.46 5.79
N ARG A 135 14.56 11.56 5.38
CA ARG A 135 15.03 12.60 4.48
C ARG A 135 15.72 11.94 3.31
N TYR A 136 15.05 12.01 2.17
CA TYR A 136 15.62 11.52 0.94
C TYR A 136 16.67 12.50 0.44
N PHE A 137 17.74 11.96 -0.14
CA PHE A 137 18.68 12.73 -0.93
C PHE A 137 18.91 12.00 -2.25
N VAL A 138 19.14 12.80 -3.29
CA VAL A 138 19.44 12.29 -4.63
C VAL A 138 20.89 11.87 -4.66
N VAL A 139 21.12 10.71 -5.25
CA VAL A 139 22.44 10.12 -5.34
C VAL A 139 22.86 10.03 -6.79
N SER A 140 23.90 10.77 -7.15
CA SER A 140 24.53 10.76 -8.47
C SER A 140 25.67 9.74 -8.46
N GLY A 141 25.69 8.81 -9.41
CA GLY A 141 26.67 7.71 -9.45
C GLY A 141 26.05 6.31 -9.58
N ALA A 142 24.76 6.16 -9.27
CA ALA A 142 23.99 4.97 -9.68
C ALA A 142 23.61 5.00 -11.17
N THR A 143 23.91 6.09 -11.86
CA THR A 143 23.73 6.30 -13.31
C THR A 143 24.85 5.71 -14.16
N GLY A 144 25.83 5.02 -13.55
CA GLY A 144 26.86 4.23 -14.23
C GLY A 144 26.50 2.75 -14.44
N ALA A 145 25.22 2.42 -14.41
CA ALA A 145 24.67 1.14 -14.85
C ALA A 145 23.31 1.37 -15.49
N ILE A 146 23.29 2.10 -16.61
CA ILE A 146 22.42 1.68 -17.70
C ILE A 146 23.15 0.49 -18.32
N ASP A 147 23.04 -0.67 -17.67
CA ASP A 147 23.11 -1.98 -18.30
C ASP A 147 22.76 -3.08 -17.29
N ALA A 148 21.77 -3.88 -17.69
CA ALA A 148 21.54 -5.26 -17.30
C ALA A 148 21.28 -5.58 -15.82
N SER A 149 20.28 -4.94 -15.22
CA SER A 149 19.38 -5.68 -14.32
C SER A 149 17.91 -5.23 -14.44
N THR A 150 17.49 -4.88 -15.65
CA THR A 150 16.42 -5.74 -16.19
C THR A 150 17.10 -7.10 -16.32
N LYS A 151 16.88 -8.00 -15.35
CA LYS A 151 16.74 -9.38 -15.78
C LYS A 151 15.69 -9.27 -16.87
N SER A 152 16.13 -9.37 -18.13
CA SER A 152 15.22 -9.84 -19.18
C SER A 152 14.59 -11.03 -18.52
N LEU A 153 13.35 -10.86 -18.06
CA LEU A 153 12.56 -11.97 -17.57
C LEU A 153 12.79 -13.02 -18.66
N ASP A 154 13.35 -14.16 -18.29
CA ASP A 154 13.39 -15.26 -19.24
C ASP A 154 11.98 -15.38 -19.83
N SER A 155 11.83 -15.70 -21.11
CA SER A 155 10.52 -15.65 -21.79
C SER A 155 9.43 -16.31 -20.91
N GLY A 156 9.79 -17.37 -20.19
CA GLY A 156 8.93 -18.06 -19.22
C GLY A 156 8.56 -17.27 -17.95
N GLU A 157 9.40 -16.40 -17.40
CA GLU A 157 9.05 -15.56 -16.24
C GLU A 157 8.04 -14.47 -16.63
N ALA A 158 8.17 -13.85 -17.81
CA ALA A 158 7.21 -12.86 -18.29
C ALA A 158 5.84 -13.49 -18.60
N ASP A 159 5.84 -14.69 -19.19
CA ASP A 159 4.62 -15.46 -19.42
C ASP A 159 3.96 -15.89 -18.09
N PHE A 160 4.75 -16.21 -17.06
CA PHE A 160 4.24 -16.53 -15.71
C PHE A 160 3.55 -15.34 -15.03
N PHE A 161 4.11 -14.13 -15.12
CA PHE A 161 3.45 -12.93 -14.59
C PHE A 161 2.18 -12.58 -15.35
N ARG A 162 2.16 -12.76 -16.68
CA ARG A 162 0.95 -12.56 -17.48
C ARG A 162 -0.15 -13.56 -17.11
N GLN A 163 0.22 -14.82 -16.92
CA GLN A 163 -0.71 -15.85 -16.48
C GLN A 163 -1.26 -15.57 -15.06
N LEU A 164 -0.43 -15.06 -14.16
CA LEU A 164 -0.88 -14.64 -12.82
C LEU A 164 -1.87 -13.47 -12.85
N ASP A 165 -1.64 -12.48 -13.72
CA ASP A 165 -2.57 -11.36 -13.89
C ASP A 165 -3.89 -11.85 -14.52
N GLU A 166 -3.84 -12.75 -15.50
CA GLU A 166 -5.02 -13.41 -16.09
C GLU A 166 -5.80 -14.22 -15.03
N ASP A 167 -5.11 -15.04 -14.25
CA ASP A 167 -5.69 -15.83 -13.16
C ASP A 167 -6.30 -14.94 -12.06
N ALA A 168 -5.68 -13.79 -11.77
CA ALA A 168 -6.21 -12.83 -10.80
C ALA A 168 -7.51 -12.18 -11.28
N VAL A 169 -7.62 -11.85 -12.57
CA VAL A 169 -8.86 -11.35 -13.18
C VAL A 169 -9.95 -12.43 -13.13
N THR A 170 -9.64 -13.67 -13.51
CA THR A 170 -10.60 -14.77 -13.43
C THR A 170 -11.04 -15.05 -11.99
N ALA A 171 -10.12 -15.04 -11.03
CA ALA A 171 -10.45 -15.21 -9.62
C ALA A 171 -11.34 -14.08 -9.07
N GLU A 172 -11.16 -12.84 -9.54
CA GLU A 172 -12.04 -11.72 -9.20
C GLU A 172 -13.44 -11.90 -9.80
N GLU A 173 -13.54 -12.34 -11.05
CA GLU A 173 -14.81 -12.66 -11.70
C GLU A 173 -15.53 -13.82 -11.02
N ASP A 174 -14.82 -14.90 -10.68
CA ASP A 174 -15.34 -16.06 -9.95
C ASP A 174 -15.80 -15.67 -8.54
N ALA A 175 -15.02 -14.85 -7.82
CA ALA A 175 -15.41 -14.34 -6.51
C ALA A 175 -16.67 -13.47 -6.59
N LYS A 176 -16.81 -12.67 -7.66
CA LYS A 176 -18.01 -11.86 -7.89
C LYS A 176 -19.21 -12.73 -8.27
N ALA A 177 -19.01 -13.78 -9.06
CA ALA A 177 -20.05 -14.74 -9.42
C ALA A 177 -20.53 -15.51 -8.18
N GLU A 178 -19.60 -16.02 -7.37
CA GLU A 178 -19.87 -16.73 -6.12
C GLU A 178 -20.57 -15.80 -5.10
N ALA A 179 -20.10 -14.56 -4.96
CA ALA A 179 -20.75 -13.58 -4.09
C ALA A 179 -22.17 -13.19 -4.55
N ASN A 180 -22.53 -13.47 -5.80
CA ASN A 180 -23.89 -13.25 -6.29
C ASN A 180 -24.84 -14.42 -5.96
N ILE A 181 -24.30 -15.58 -5.56
CA ILE A 181 -25.08 -16.76 -5.19
C ILE A 181 -25.42 -16.69 -3.70
N VAL A 182 -26.69 -16.94 -3.36
CA VAL A 182 -27.10 -17.08 -1.97
C VAL A 182 -26.84 -18.51 -1.52
N HIS A 183 -25.75 -18.70 -0.78
CA HIS A 183 -25.49 -19.95 -0.08
C HIS A 183 -26.35 -20.04 1.18
N GLY A 184 -26.83 -21.24 1.53
CA GLY A 184 -27.52 -21.40 2.82
C GLY A 184 -26.57 -21.50 4.00
N PHE A 185 -27.14 -21.72 5.17
CA PHE A 185 -26.45 -21.46 6.43
C PHE A 185 -25.49 -22.58 6.85
N ASP A 186 -25.52 -23.73 6.19
CA ASP A 186 -24.61 -24.84 6.47
C ASP A 186 -23.21 -24.67 5.83
N SER A 187 -23.06 -23.80 4.83
CA SER A 187 -21.80 -23.57 4.10
C SER A 187 -21.01 -22.33 4.57
N HIS A 188 -21.57 -21.52 5.48
CA HIS A 188 -20.89 -20.35 6.05
C HIS A 188 -20.92 -20.38 7.59
N ARG A 189 -19.82 -19.94 8.23
CA ARG A 189 -19.63 -19.99 9.69
C ARG A 189 -20.47 -18.99 10.50
N SER A 190 -21.39 -18.28 9.85
CA SER A 190 -22.29 -17.30 10.46
C SER A 190 -23.43 -18.00 11.19
N ALA A 191 -23.95 -17.38 12.25
CA ALA A 191 -24.95 -17.98 13.12
C ALA A 191 -26.22 -18.40 12.34
N VAL A 192 -26.54 -19.70 12.40
CA VAL A 192 -27.78 -20.27 11.86
C VAL A 192 -28.97 -19.56 12.50
N VAL A 193 -29.90 -19.05 11.68
CA VAL A 193 -31.08 -18.33 12.14
C VAL A 193 -32.28 -19.29 12.23
N PRO A 194 -32.74 -19.70 13.44
CA PRO A 194 -33.68 -20.82 13.57
C PRO A 194 -35.07 -20.59 12.97
N TRP A 195 -35.56 -19.36 12.90
CA TRP A 195 -36.90 -19.09 12.39
C TRP A 195 -36.98 -19.20 10.86
N LEU A 196 -35.92 -18.88 10.13
CA LEU A 196 -35.86 -19.02 8.67
C LEU A 196 -35.98 -20.49 8.24
N ARG A 197 -35.34 -21.40 8.99
CA ARG A 197 -35.51 -22.86 8.85
C ARG A 197 -36.94 -23.30 9.10
N ARG A 198 -37.53 -22.84 10.20
CA ARG A 198 -38.92 -23.18 10.55
C ARG A 198 -39.94 -22.75 9.49
N THR A 199 -39.66 -21.68 8.76
CA THR A 199 -40.53 -21.15 7.70
C THR A 199 -40.22 -21.68 6.30
N GLY A 200 -39.15 -22.47 6.11
CA GLY A 200 -38.73 -22.97 4.80
C GLY A 200 -38.09 -21.94 3.87
N ILE A 201 -37.93 -20.68 4.30
CA ILE A 201 -37.39 -19.57 3.48
C ILE A 201 -35.94 -19.83 3.05
N GLU A 202 -35.16 -20.56 3.87
CA GLU A 202 -33.80 -20.99 3.53
C GLU A 202 -33.78 -21.82 2.22
N GLU A 203 -34.71 -22.76 2.07
CA GLU A 203 -34.78 -23.64 0.89
C GLU A 203 -35.18 -22.86 -0.38
N HIS A 204 -36.02 -21.84 -0.23
CA HIS A 204 -36.52 -21.02 -1.35
C HIS A 204 -35.52 -19.96 -1.83
N THR A 205 -34.52 -19.63 -1.03
CA THR A 205 -33.49 -18.62 -1.39
C THR A 205 -32.15 -19.24 -1.74
N TRP A 206 -31.99 -20.55 -1.49
CA TRP A 206 -30.78 -21.30 -1.77
C TRP A 206 -30.45 -21.31 -3.27
N GLY A 207 -29.22 -20.91 -3.61
CA GLY A 207 -28.68 -21.01 -4.98
C GLY A 207 -29.22 -19.97 -5.95
N LEU A 208 -30.17 -19.12 -5.52
CA LEU A 208 -30.66 -18.01 -6.32
C LEU A 208 -29.62 -16.90 -6.40
N LYS A 209 -29.63 -16.17 -7.53
CA LYS A 209 -28.84 -14.94 -7.65
C LYS A 209 -29.52 -13.80 -6.89
N LYS A 210 -28.71 -12.90 -6.31
CA LYS A 210 -29.25 -11.73 -5.59
C LYS A 210 -30.16 -10.86 -6.47
N ASP A 211 -29.81 -10.71 -7.74
CA ASP A 211 -30.60 -9.93 -8.70
C ASP A 211 -31.96 -10.58 -9.01
N GLU A 212 -32.00 -11.92 -9.07
CA GLU A 212 -33.24 -12.69 -9.26
C GLU A 212 -34.16 -12.57 -8.04
N MET A 213 -33.58 -12.59 -6.83
CA MET A 213 -34.34 -12.31 -5.61
C MET A 213 -34.91 -10.89 -5.63
N HIS A 214 -34.11 -9.91 -6.03
CA HIS A 214 -34.55 -8.51 -6.04
C HIS A 214 -35.66 -8.27 -7.06
N ALA A 215 -35.61 -8.92 -8.22
CA ALA A 215 -36.66 -8.83 -9.24
C ALA A 215 -38.02 -9.33 -8.72
N SER A 216 -38.04 -10.39 -7.91
CA SER A 216 -39.26 -10.97 -7.33
C SER A 216 -39.97 -10.10 -6.29
N PHE A 217 -39.35 -9.03 -5.79
CA PHE A 217 -39.96 -8.10 -4.84
C PHE A 217 -40.15 -6.68 -5.42
N LEU A 218 -39.90 -6.49 -6.71
CA LEU A 218 -40.20 -5.21 -7.36
C LEU A 218 -41.70 -5.08 -7.56
N ALA A 219 -42.22 -3.88 -7.32
CA ALA A 219 -43.61 -3.56 -7.60
C ALA A 219 -43.90 -3.74 -9.10
N PRO A 220 -45.07 -4.30 -9.47
CA PRO A 220 -45.48 -4.40 -10.86
C PRO A 220 -45.52 -3.02 -11.49
N ARG A 221 -45.00 -2.92 -12.73
CA ARG A 221 -44.91 -1.65 -13.46
C ARG A 221 -46.21 -1.31 -14.19
N ASN A 222 -47.03 -2.31 -14.46
CA ASN A 222 -48.28 -2.23 -15.18
C ASN A 222 -49.23 -3.34 -14.69
N ALA A 223 -50.50 -3.24 -15.05
CA ALA A 223 -51.53 -4.21 -14.68
C ALA A 223 -51.49 -5.52 -15.50
N ASP A 224 -50.67 -5.61 -16.56
CA ASP A 224 -50.60 -6.80 -17.40
C ASP A 224 -49.75 -7.91 -16.76
N ASP A 225 -48.75 -7.54 -15.94
CA ASP A 225 -47.83 -8.47 -15.29
C ASP A 225 -48.43 -9.09 -14.01
N GLU A 226 -48.98 -8.26 -13.10
CA GLU A 226 -49.64 -8.70 -11.85
C GLU A 226 -50.85 -7.79 -11.53
N PRO A 227 -52.02 -8.04 -12.14
CA PRO A 227 -53.16 -7.11 -12.11
C PRO A 227 -53.68 -6.83 -10.70
N GLU A 228 -53.73 -7.85 -9.84
CA GLU A 228 -54.25 -7.70 -8.48
C GLU A 228 -53.31 -6.89 -7.58
N LEU A 229 -51.99 -7.11 -7.69
CA LEU A 229 -51.00 -6.39 -6.90
C LEU A 229 -50.86 -4.94 -7.38
N PHE A 230 -50.97 -4.69 -8.68
CA PHE A 230 -50.99 -3.35 -9.23
C PHE A 230 -52.21 -2.55 -8.74
N LEU A 231 -53.40 -3.15 -8.74
CA LEU A 231 -54.62 -2.53 -8.21
C LEU A 231 -54.49 -2.20 -6.72
N MET A 232 -53.89 -3.10 -5.92
CA MET A 232 -53.65 -2.82 -4.50
C MET A 232 -52.74 -1.62 -4.28
N LEU A 233 -51.71 -1.44 -5.12
CA LEU A 233 -50.81 -0.29 -5.06
C LEU A 233 -51.51 1.01 -5.43
N GLU A 234 -52.34 1.02 -6.48
CA GLU A 234 -53.11 2.21 -6.87
C GLU A 234 -54.07 2.66 -5.76
N VAL A 235 -54.81 1.72 -5.17
CA VAL A 235 -55.73 2.00 -4.06
C VAL A 235 -54.97 2.54 -2.84
N MET A 236 -53.80 1.99 -2.52
CA MET A 236 -52.98 2.49 -1.41
C MET A 236 -52.47 3.91 -1.68
N ASP A 237 -52.01 4.22 -2.90
CA ASP A 237 -51.53 5.55 -3.28
C ASP A 237 -52.65 6.61 -3.21
N GLU A 238 -53.87 6.24 -3.61
CA GLU A 238 -55.06 7.08 -3.48
C GLU A 238 -55.38 7.38 -2.01
N ILE A 239 -55.37 6.36 -1.14
CA ILE A 239 -55.57 6.52 0.30
C ILE A 239 -54.50 7.42 0.92
N PHE A 240 -53.23 7.26 0.54
CA PHE A 240 -52.15 8.11 1.04
C PHE A 240 -52.28 9.55 0.57
N THR A 241 -52.70 9.77 -0.67
CA THR A 241 -52.89 11.10 -1.24
C THR A 241 -54.03 11.85 -0.55
N GLU A 242 -55.15 11.16 -0.29
CA GLU A 242 -56.30 11.72 0.43
C GLU A 242 -55.98 11.98 1.92
N ALA A 243 -55.19 11.13 2.58
CA ALA A 243 -54.78 11.32 3.97
C ALA A 243 -53.82 12.51 4.17
N HIS A 244 -53.14 12.96 3.11
CA HIS A 244 -52.18 14.06 3.12
C HIS A 244 -52.71 15.36 2.45
N SER A 245 -53.96 15.36 1.97
CA SER A 245 -54.68 16.55 1.50
C SER A 245 -55.49 17.21 2.62
#